data_AF-A0A1F4UQE6-F1
#
_entry.id   AF-A0A1F4UQE6-F1
#
_cell.length_a   1.000
_cell.length_b   1.000
_cell.length_c   1.000
_cell.angle_alpha   90.00
_cell.angle_beta   90.00
_cell.angle_gamma   90.00
#
_symmetry.space_group_name_H-M   'P 1'
#
loop_
_entity.id
_entity.type
_entity.pdbx_description
1 polymer ?
#
loop_
_entity_poly.entity_id
_entity_poly.type
_entity_poly.pdbx_seq_one_letter_code
_entity_poly.pdbx_strand_id
1 'polypeptide(L)'
;MARVRRAVYISLASLFPISWGWGWSKRLLELLSEIEYTGVQMLPFRGQTRSSLAKFPARLVIAYEGAWNTGSLLSALKRLSPKYGGEKDPSLVDWTLFGGESAAKRRLDQFRRFFPYAIHVRHEGNKSAIVEANPELGWEWDKYFQQAGLVIDTWHIRRAANIATGKSILPVTNTEESYLSFLRQASTRANVRLLHLQPRRDDGGKELGDFLTGRPNLLTEAVRVLRAPVVVEIKPSPFYSLVDPDVYKIDLRQIARRVSAVREAR
;
A
#
# COMPACT_ATOMS: atom_id res chain seq x y z
N MET A 1 -20.66 10.24 -23.41
CA MET A 1 -20.20 9.01 -22.72
C MET A 1 -19.24 9.41 -21.61
N ALA A 2 -19.63 9.24 -20.34
CA ALA A 2 -18.75 9.56 -19.22
C ALA A 2 -17.64 8.51 -19.13
N ARG A 3 -16.38 8.89 -19.41
CA ARG A 3 -15.21 8.04 -19.16
C ARG A 3 -15.28 7.55 -17.70
N VAL A 4 -15.30 6.23 -17.50
CA VAL A 4 -15.16 5.61 -16.18
C VAL A 4 -13.93 6.25 -15.53
N ARG A 5 -14.14 7.07 -14.51
CA ARG A 5 -13.02 7.71 -13.80
C ARG A 5 -12.12 6.60 -13.27
N ARG A 6 -10.86 6.65 -13.71
CA ARG A 6 -9.80 5.69 -13.43
C ARG A 6 -9.57 5.64 -11.92
N ALA A 7 -10.10 4.62 -11.25
CA ALA A 7 -9.96 4.42 -9.81
C ALA A 7 -8.56 3.87 -9.46
N VAL A 8 -7.53 4.65 -9.79
CA VAL A 8 -6.14 4.43 -9.42
C VAL A 8 -5.77 5.43 -8.34
N TYR A 9 -5.25 4.92 -7.24
CA TYR A 9 -4.89 5.64 -6.02
C TYR A 9 -3.43 5.39 -5.72
N ILE A 10 -2.83 6.21 -4.86
CA ILE A 10 -1.43 6.08 -4.47
C ILE A 10 -1.27 6.10 -2.95
N SER A 11 -0.38 5.27 -2.43
CA SER A 11 -0.05 5.29 -1.01
C SER A 11 0.72 6.56 -0.65
N LEU A 12 0.37 7.21 0.46
CA LEU A 12 1.12 8.38 0.94
C LEU A 12 2.59 8.06 1.18
N ALA A 13 2.90 6.82 1.57
CA ALA A 13 4.28 6.39 1.76
C ALA A 13 5.06 6.43 0.45
N SER A 14 4.44 6.11 -0.68
CA SER A 14 5.07 6.24 -1.99
C SER A 14 5.50 7.66 -2.30
N LEU A 15 4.75 8.64 -1.80
CA LEU A 15 4.96 10.06 -2.06
C LEU A 15 5.89 10.75 -1.06
N PHE A 16 6.54 10.02 -0.15
CA PHE A 16 7.52 10.63 0.74
C PHE A 16 8.76 11.11 -0.07
N PRO A 17 9.31 12.31 0.22
CA PRO A 17 8.98 13.21 1.34
C PRO A 17 7.90 14.26 1.05
N ILE A 18 7.34 14.32 -0.16
CA ILE A 18 6.33 15.32 -0.55
C ILE A 18 5.11 15.27 0.37
N SER A 19 4.69 14.07 0.76
CA SER A 19 3.56 13.78 1.66
C SER A 19 3.84 14.06 3.15
N TRP A 20 5.02 14.59 3.50
CA TRP A 20 5.46 14.82 4.88
C TRP A 20 5.76 16.30 5.18
N GLY A 21 5.74 16.67 6.46
CA GLY A 21 6.11 18.02 6.94
C GLY A 21 5.05 19.11 6.76
N TRP A 22 5.43 20.37 7.01
CA TRP A 22 4.54 21.52 6.88
C TRP A 22 4.09 21.72 5.43
N GLY A 23 2.80 22.00 5.23
CA GLY A 23 2.22 22.21 3.90
C GLY A 23 2.00 20.94 3.07
N TRP A 24 2.24 19.73 3.63
CA TRP A 24 2.10 18.45 2.91
C TRP A 24 0.79 18.32 2.15
N SER A 25 -0.33 18.71 2.77
CA SER A 25 -1.66 18.59 2.17
C SER A 25 -1.80 19.38 0.86
N LYS A 26 -1.24 20.60 0.79
CA LYS A 26 -1.29 21.44 -0.41
C LYS A 26 -0.41 20.84 -1.51
N ARG A 27 0.85 20.51 -1.19
CA ARG A 27 1.79 19.88 -2.13
C ARG A 27 1.24 18.58 -2.70
N LEU A 28 0.59 17.77 -1.86
CA LEU A 28 -0.03 16.53 -2.28
C LEU A 28 -1.20 16.76 -3.23
N LEU A 29 -2.07 17.74 -2.95
CA LEU A 29 -3.19 18.04 -3.84
C LEU A 29 -2.73 18.56 -5.20
N GLU A 30 -1.71 19.41 -5.22
CA GLU A 30 -1.04 19.88 -6.45
C GLU A 30 -0.50 18.67 -7.22
N LEU A 31 0.29 17.82 -6.57
CA LEU A 31 0.82 16.62 -7.20
C LEU A 31 -0.28 15.72 -7.78
N LEU A 32 -1.30 15.36 -6.98
CA LEU A 32 -2.38 14.47 -7.43
C LEU A 32 -3.12 15.03 -8.66
N SER A 33 -3.28 16.35 -8.74
CA SER A 33 -3.87 17.01 -9.92
C SER A 33 -2.99 16.88 -11.17
N GLU A 34 -1.67 16.79 -11.00
CA GLU A 34 -0.71 16.64 -12.09
C GLU A 34 -0.53 15.18 -12.56
N ILE A 35 -0.63 14.20 -11.66
CA ILE A 35 -0.30 12.79 -11.97
C ILE A 35 -1.50 11.91 -12.34
N GLU A 36 -2.69 12.48 -12.49
CA GLU A 36 -3.94 11.80 -12.90
C GLU A 36 -4.45 10.73 -11.91
N TYR A 37 -3.98 10.69 -10.67
CA TYR A 37 -4.49 9.80 -9.62
C TYR A 37 -5.80 10.33 -9.03
N THR A 38 -6.72 9.43 -8.68
CA THR A 38 -8.07 9.77 -8.19
C THR A 38 -8.12 9.95 -6.67
N GLY A 39 -7.08 9.54 -5.95
CA GLY A 39 -6.97 9.74 -4.50
C GLY A 39 -5.79 9.00 -3.88
N VAL A 40 -5.82 8.88 -2.56
CA VAL A 40 -4.71 8.36 -1.75
C VAL A 40 -5.15 7.35 -0.71
N GLN A 41 -4.23 6.44 -0.37
CA GLN A 41 -4.24 5.73 0.90
C GLN A 41 -3.41 6.51 1.92
N MET A 42 -4.00 6.80 3.08
CA MET A 42 -3.33 7.54 4.14
C MET A 42 -2.61 6.64 5.14
N LEU A 43 -1.44 7.10 5.56
CA LEU A 43 -0.71 6.57 6.71
C LEU A 43 -0.58 7.66 7.78
N PRO A 44 -0.56 7.29 9.08
CA PRO A 44 -0.59 8.22 10.21
C PRO A 44 0.77 8.89 10.45
N PHE A 45 1.23 9.68 9.47
CA PHE A 45 2.50 10.37 9.56
C PHE A 45 2.53 11.47 10.62
N ARG A 46 3.68 11.59 11.28
CA ARG A 46 4.09 12.71 12.10
C ARG A 46 4.07 13.97 11.22
N GLY A 47 3.47 15.03 11.73
CA GLY A 47 3.27 16.28 10.98
C GLY A 47 1.87 16.42 10.36
N GLN A 48 1.09 15.34 10.25
CA GLN A 48 -0.34 15.44 9.97
C GLN A 48 -1.06 15.97 11.20
N THR A 49 -1.36 17.26 11.21
CA THR A 49 -2.09 17.91 12.31
C THR A 49 -3.59 17.73 12.13
N ARG A 50 -4.35 17.92 13.22
CA ARG A 50 -5.82 17.91 13.17
C ARG A 50 -6.35 18.94 12.15
N SER A 51 -5.73 20.12 12.11
CA SER A 51 -6.08 21.19 11.17
C SER A 51 -5.82 20.79 9.72
N SER A 52 -4.67 20.19 9.41
CA SER A 52 -4.39 19.74 8.05
C SER A 52 -5.30 18.60 7.60
N LEU A 53 -5.66 17.68 8.50
CA LEU A 53 -6.57 16.57 8.18
C LEU A 53 -8.00 17.06 7.93
N ALA A 54 -8.49 18.00 8.75
CA ALA A 54 -9.81 18.60 8.57
C ALA A 54 -9.96 19.35 7.24
N LYS A 55 -8.86 19.93 6.72
CA LYS A 55 -8.84 20.64 5.44
C LYS A 55 -8.62 19.72 4.23
N PHE A 56 -8.17 18.47 4.45
CA PHE A 56 -7.91 17.55 3.36
C PHE A 56 -9.24 17.01 2.79
N PRO A 57 -9.45 17.02 1.46
CA PRO A 57 -10.71 16.56 0.88
C PRO A 57 -10.96 15.07 1.19
N ALA A 58 -11.94 14.78 2.05
CA ALA A 58 -12.22 13.41 2.49
C ALA A 58 -12.52 12.45 1.33
N ARG A 59 -13.15 12.94 0.24
CA ARG A 59 -13.44 12.17 -0.97
C ARG A 59 -12.20 11.63 -1.69
N LEU A 60 -11.02 12.21 -1.44
CA LEU A 60 -9.76 11.76 -2.03
C LEU A 60 -9.08 10.68 -1.18
N VAL A 61 -9.57 10.40 0.04
CA VAL A 61 -9.03 9.36 0.90
C VAL A 61 -9.83 8.08 0.69
N ILE A 62 -9.25 7.11 -0.02
CA ILE A 62 -9.94 5.84 -0.30
C ILE A 62 -9.75 4.82 0.82
N ALA A 63 -8.59 4.88 1.47
CA ALA A 63 -8.18 3.93 2.50
C ALA A 63 -7.23 4.59 3.49
N TYR A 64 -7.12 3.99 4.67
CA TYR A 64 -6.05 4.26 5.59
C TYR A 64 -5.68 3.01 6.38
N GLU A 65 -4.43 2.96 6.82
CA GLU A 65 -3.89 1.85 7.60
C GLU A 65 -3.15 2.33 8.85
N GLY A 66 -2.76 1.39 9.70
CA GLY A 66 -1.92 1.65 10.87
C GLY A 66 -0.51 2.10 10.48
N ALA A 67 0.23 2.63 11.46
CA ALA A 67 1.65 2.89 11.28
C ALA A 67 2.44 1.58 11.16
N TRP A 68 3.49 1.59 10.36
CA TRP A 68 4.42 0.48 10.27
C TRP A 68 5.40 0.51 11.43
N ASN A 69 5.68 -0.65 12.03
CA ASN A 69 6.74 -0.87 13.03
C ASN A 69 6.90 0.29 14.02
N THR A 70 5.89 0.58 14.84
CA THR A 70 5.98 1.66 15.84
C THR A 70 6.72 1.23 17.10
N GLY A 71 7.39 2.17 17.76
CA GLY A 71 8.05 1.91 19.03
C GLY A 71 8.72 3.15 19.63
N SER A 72 9.54 2.93 20.66
CA SER A 72 10.29 4.02 21.29
C SER A 72 11.47 4.47 20.42
N LEU A 73 11.96 5.71 20.62
CA LEU A 73 13.21 6.16 20.00
C LEU A 73 14.39 5.26 20.41
N LEU A 74 14.38 4.80 21.66
CA LEU A 74 15.41 3.88 22.16
C LEU A 74 15.38 2.55 21.40
N SER A 75 14.21 1.99 21.10
CA SER A 75 14.06 0.81 20.24
C SER A 75 14.59 1.09 18.83
N ALA A 76 14.31 2.27 18.28
CA ALA A 76 14.81 2.67 16.97
C ALA A 76 16.33 2.78 16.91
N LEU A 77 16.95 3.29 17.98
CA LEU A 77 18.40 3.33 18.14
C LEU A 77 18.98 1.93 18.34
N LYS A 78 18.33 1.07 19.13
CA LYS A 78 18.73 -0.34 19.32
C LYS A 78 18.76 -1.10 18.00
N ARG A 79 17.84 -0.82 17.07
CA ARG A 79 17.81 -1.43 15.73
C ARG A 79 19.08 -1.17 14.91
N LEU A 80 19.82 -0.10 15.19
CA LEU A 80 21.11 0.17 14.55
C LEU A 80 22.21 -0.81 15.00
N SER A 81 21.99 -1.55 16.10
CA SER A 81 22.93 -2.52 16.62
C SER A 81 22.52 -3.95 16.24
N PRO A 82 23.35 -4.70 15.49
CA PRO A 82 23.11 -6.11 15.19
C PRO A 82 22.99 -7.01 16.44
N LYS A 83 23.52 -6.57 17.59
CA LYS A 83 23.54 -7.32 18.85
C LYS A 83 22.26 -7.15 19.68
N TYR A 84 21.57 -6.03 19.54
CA TYR A 84 20.46 -5.64 20.43
C TYR A 84 19.16 -5.30 19.70
N GLY A 85 19.20 -5.21 18.37
CA GLY A 85 18.08 -4.84 17.52
C GLY A 85 17.55 -6.02 16.72
N GLY A 86 16.22 -6.10 16.60
CA GLY A 86 15.55 -7.06 15.71
C GLY A 86 14.66 -6.36 14.69
N GLU A 87 14.17 -7.09 13.69
CA GLU A 87 13.21 -6.57 12.69
C GLU A 87 11.90 -6.05 13.31
N LYS A 88 11.60 -6.45 14.55
CA LYS A 88 10.44 -6.01 15.32
C LYS A 88 10.56 -4.58 15.86
N ASP A 89 11.77 -4.04 15.97
CA ASP A 89 11.97 -2.66 16.41
C ASP A 89 11.70 -1.67 15.25
N PRO A 90 11.20 -0.44 15.50
CA PRO A 90 11.16 0.62 14.48
C PRO A 90 12.55 0.87 13.88
N SER A 91 12.64 1.19 12.60
CA SER A 91 13.84 1.88 12.09
C SER A 91 13.80 3.36 12.51
N LEU A 92 14.93 4.08 12.40
CA LEU A 92 14.93 5.53 12.60
C LEU A 92 14.00 6.25 11.61
N VAL A 93 13.88 5.72 10.38
CA VAL A 93 12.93 6.24 9.39
C VAL A 93 11.50 6.02 9.85
N ASP A 94 11.14 4.81 10.28
CA ASP A 94 9.80 4.50 10.79
C ASP A 94 9.45 5.39 11.99
N TRP A 95 10.37 5.54 12.94
CA TRP A 95 10.16 6.41 14.10
C TRP A 95 10.02 7.89 13.71
N THR A 96 10.77 8.35 12.71
CA THR A 96 10.65 9.73 12.19
C THR A 96 9.29 9.94 11.53
N LEU A 97 8.83 8.96 10.75
CA LEU A 97 7.57 9.00 10.02
C LEU A 97 6.36 8.87 10.95
N PHE A 98 6.37 7.98 11.95
CA PHE A 98 5.17 7.64 12.73
C PHE A 98 5.24 8.08 14.19
N GLY A 99 6.44 8.30 14.71
CA GLY A 99 6.69 8.56 16.13
C GLY A 99 6.46 7.31 17.00
N GLY A 100 6.18 7.56 18.29
CA GLY A 100 5.83 6.49 19.22
C GLY A 100 4.44 5.93 18.97
N GLU A 101 4.21 4.69 19.41
CA GLU A 101 2.94 3.95 19.24
C GLU A 101 1.71 4.76 19.65
N SER A 102 1.76 5.41 20.83
CA SER A 102 0.66 6.27 21.30
C SER A 102 0.36 7.45 20.35
N ALA A 103 1.38 8.02 19.71
CA ALA A 103 1.20 9.11 18.76
C ALA A 103 0.57 8.60 17.45
N ALA A 104 1.07 7.48 16.93
CA ALA A 104 0.53 6.81 15.75
C ALA A 104 -0.95 6.40 15.95
N LYS A 105 -1.27 5.78 17.08
CA LYS A 105 -2.65 5.39 17.44
C LYS A 105 -3.59 6.59 17.49
N ARG A 106 -3.18 7.69 18.14
CA ARG A 106 -3.98 8.94 18.17
C ARG A 106 -4.24 9.50 16.77
N ARG A 107 -3.30 9.34 15.83
CA ARG A 107 -3.49 9.79 14.44
C ARG A 107 -4.41 8.87 13.66
N LEU A 108 -4.28 7.55 13.83
CA LEU A 108 -5.20 6.58 13.27
C LEU A 108 -6.65 6.83 13.75
N ASP A 109 -6.85 7.15 15.03
CA ASP A 109 -8.16 7.51 15.57
C ASP A 109 -8.72 8.81 14.98
N GLN A 110 -7.85 9.74 14.58
CA GLN A 110 -8.28 10.95 13.86
C GLN A 110 -8.72 10.63 12.44
N PHE A 111 -8.07 9.70 11.74
CA PHE A 111 -8.50 9.28 10.40
C PHE A 111 -9.92 8.74 10.41
N ARG A 112 -10.28 7.91 11.40
CA ARG A 112 -11.66 7.43 11.57
C ARG A 112 -12.70 8.56 11.65
N ARG A 113 -12.33 9.69 12.26
CA ARG A 113 -13.22 10.86 12.43
C ARG A 113 -13.29 11.72 11.17
N PHE A 114 -12.16 11.95 10.51
CA PHE A 114 -12.08 12.84 9.34
C PHE A 114 -12.43 12.13 8.02
N PHE A 115 -12.21 10.83 7.94
CA PHE A 115 -12.41 10.01 6.75
C PHE A 115 -13.28 8.78 7.04
N PRO A 116 -14.52 8.95 7.56
CA PRO A 116 -15.35 7.85 8.03
C PRO A 116 -15.78 6.86 6.94
N TYR A 117 -15.69 7.27 5.67
CA TYR A 117 -16.03 6.44 4.50
C TYR A 117 -14.82 5.74 3.88
N ALA A 118 -13.60 6.07 4.32
CA ALA A 118 -12.40 5.43 3.82
C ALA A 118 -12.28 4.00 4.39
N ILE A 119 -11.72 3.10 3.59
CA ILE A 119 -11.47 1.73 3.99
C ILE A 119 -10.39 1.70 5.06
N HIS A 120 -10.74 1.27 6.26
CA HIS A 120 -9.77 1.00 7.31
C HIS A 120 -9.16 -0.39 7.10
N VAL A 121 -7.94 -0.41 6.57
CA VAL A 121 -7.19 -1.65 6.35
C VAL A 121 -6.56 -2.09 7.67
N ARG A 122 -6.77 -3.36 8.04
CA ARG A 122 -6.20 -3.96 9.25
C ARG A 122 -5.24 -5.09 8.92
N HIS A 123 -4.23 -5.23 9.77
CA HIS A 123 -3.27 -6.35 9.79
C HIS A 123 -3.53 -7.34 10.93
N GLU A 124 -4.75 -7.34 11.48
CA GLU A 124 -5.19 -8.19 12.59
C GLU A 124 -6.58 -8.78 12.34
N GLY A 125 -6.90 -9.86 13.05
CA GLY A 125 -8.14 -10.63 12.85
C GLY A 125 -9.38 -10.04 13.45
N ASN A 126 -10.35 -9.72 12.59
CA ASN A 126 -11.68 -9.34 12.99
C ASN A 126 -12.67 -9.56 11.85
N LYS A 127 -13.68 -10.41 12.07
CA LYS A 127 -14.72 -10.75 11.06
C LYS A 127 -15.41 -9.52 10.47
N SER A 128 -15.50 -8.41 11.21
CA SER A 128 -16.11 -7.16 10.74
C SER A 128 -15.12 -6.19 10.08
N ALA A 129 -13.84 -6.55 9.97
CA ALA A 129 -12.80 -5.70 9.41
C ALA A 129 -12.50 -6.06 7.95
N ILE A 130 -12.00 -5.05 7.23
CA ILE A 130 -11.33 -5.25 5.96
C ILE A 130 -9.86 -5.53 6.27
N VAL A 131 -9.39 -6.72 5.91
CA VAL A 131 -8.08 -7.24 6.33
C VAL A 131 -7.16 -7.34 5.13
N GLU A 132 -5.91 -6.91 5.30
CA GLU A 132 -4.87 -7.18 4.31
C GLU A 132 -4.32 -8.60 4.45
N ALA A 133 -4.33 -9.33 3.34
CA ALA A 133 -3.76 -10.66 3.26
C ALA A 133 -2.23 -10.58 3.44
N ASN A 134 -1.73 -11.04 4.59
CA ASN A 134 -0.30 -11.00 4.91
C ASN A 134 0.16 -12.32 5.56
N PRO A 135 1.41 -12.75 5.32
CA PRO A 135 1.89 -14.01 5.88
C PRO A 135 2.04 -14.00 7.40
N GLU A 136 2.20 -12.83 8.04
CA GLU A 136 2.40 -12.69 9.48
C GLU A 136 1.19 -13.13 10.30
N LEU A 137 -0.02 -13.06 9.72
CA LEU A 137 -1.23 -13.54 10.37
C LEU A 137 -1.23 -15.06 10.58
N GLY A 138 -0.48 -15.82 9.78
CA GLY A 138 -0.42 -17.29 9.87
C GLY A 138 -1.79 -17.96 9.74
N TRP A 139 -2.72 -17.35 8.99
CA TRP A 139 -4.06 -17.89 8.81
C TRP A 139 -4.15 -18.82 7.63
N GLU A 140 -5.04 -19.81 7.77
CA GLU A 140 -5.55 -20.58 6.65
C GLU A 140 -6.38 -19.72 5.71
N TRP A 141 -6.40 -20.11 4.45
CA TRP A 141 -7.03 -19.35 3.37
C TRP A 141 -8.53 -19.10 3.59
N ASP A 142 -9.25 -20.11 4.06
CA ASP A 142 -10.69 -19.98 4.32
C ASP A 142 -11.01 -18.94 5.39
N LYS A 143 -10.07 -18.66 6.28
CA LYS A 143 -10.24 -17.62 7.30
C LYS A 143 -10.20 -16.22 6.69
N TYR A 144 -9.44 -15.99 5.62
CA TYR A 144 -9.47 -14.72 4.89
C TYR A 144 -10.83 -14.48 4.22
N PHE A 145 -11.45 -15.53 3.67
CA PHE A 145 -12.78 -15.42 3.06
C PHE A 145 -13.91 -15.18 4.06
N GLN A 146 -13.70 -15.43 5.34
CA GLN A 146 -14.66 -15.14 6.41
C GLN A 146 -14.64 -13.66 6.88
N GLN A 147 -13.72 -12.84 6.37
CA GLN A 147 -13.64 -11.43 6.74
C GLN A 147 -14.62 -10.58 5.93
N ALA A 148 -14.99 -9.40 6.44
CA ALA A 148 -15.91 -8.48 5.76
C ALA A 148 -15.39 -8.01 4.39
N GLY A 149 -14.08 -8.02 4.20
CA GLY A 149 -13.45 -7.82 2.90
C GLY A 149 -11.94 -7.99 2.96
N LEU A 150 -11.32 -8.13 1.79
CA LEU A 150 -9.87 -8.34 1.69
C LEU A 150 -9.18 -7.20 0.95
N VAL A 151 -7.99 -6.85 1.43
CA VAL A 151 -6.98 -6.13 0.67
C VAL A 151 -5.95 -7.14 0.20
N ILE A 152 -5.68 -7.15 -1.10
CA ILE A 152 -4.67 -8.01 -1.70
C ILE A 152 -3.45 -7.16 -1.99
N ASP A 153 -2.31 -7.52 -1.42
CA ASP A 153 -1.03 -6.84 -1.67
C ASP A 153 -0.06 -7.78 -2.39
N THR A 154 0.40 -7.36 -3.58
CA THR A 154 1.26 -8.20 -4.44
C THR A 154 2.60 -8.55 -3.79
N TRP A 155 3.15 -7.71 -2.91
CA TRP A 155 4.36 -8.02 -2.16
C TRP A 155 4.11 -9.01 -1.03
N HIS A 156 3.04 -8.85 -0.25
CA HIS A 156 2.71 -9.78 0.83
C HIS A 156 2.44 -11.20 0.32
N ILE A 157 1.72 -11.33 -0.79
CA ILE A 157 1.49 -12.63 -1.44
C ILE A 157 2.83 -13.27 -1.86
N ARG A 158 3.73 -12.50 -2.47
CA ARG A 158 5.07 -12.99 -2.86
C ARG A 158 5.94 -13.38 -1.68
N ARG A 159 5.85 -12.65 -0.58
CA ARG A 159 6.59 -12.98 0.64
C ARG A 159 6.06 -14.26 1.28
N ALA A 160 4.75 -14.51 1.22
CA ALA A 160 4.16 -15.72 1.76
C ALA A 160 4.70 -17.00 1.13
N ALA A 161 5.01 -16.97 -0.16
CA ALA A 161 5.62 -18.09 -0.88
C ALA A 161 7.09 -18.35 -0.50
N ASN A 162 7.78 -17.33 0.03
CA ASN A 162 9.18 -17.41 0.45
C ASN A 162 9.37 -17.79 1.92
N ILE A 163 8.31 -17.74 2.73
CA ILE A 163 8.38 -18.10 4.14
C ILE A 163 8.36 -19.64 4.24
N ALA A 164 9.55 -20.24 4.19
CA ALA A 164 9.85 -21.66 4.43
C ALA A 164 9.68 -22.09 5.89
N THR A 165 8.86 -21.38 6.67
CA THR A 165 8.39 -21.89 7.96
C THR A 165 7.10 -22.61 7.65
N GLY A 166 6.93 -23.89 8.02
CA GLY A 166 5.72 -24.70 7.79
C GLY A 166 4.41 -24.17 8.42
N LYS A 167 4.27 -22.85 8.59
CA LYS A 167 3.11 -22.08 9.03
C LYS A 167 2.59 -21.11 7.97
N SER A 168 3.27 -20.94 6.82
CA SER A 168 2.67 -20.20 5.70
C SER A 168 1.62 -21.08 5.03
N ILE A 169 0.34 -20.81 5.30
CA ILE A 169 -0.81 -21.59 4.80
C ILE A 169 -1.41 -20.95 3.54
N LEU A 170 -0.76 -19.91 2.99
CA LEU A 170 -1.14 -19.41 1.68
C LEU A 170 -0.67 -20.45 0.63
N PRO A 171 -1.57 -20.99 -0.22
CA PRO A 171 -1.24 -22.03 -1.21
C PRO A 171 -0.52 -21.41 -2.42
N VAL A 172 0.50 -20.61 -2.13
CA VAL A 172 1.26 -19.83 -3.09
C VAL A 172 2.69 -20.33 -3.03
N THR A 173 3.10 -21.06 -4.04
CA THR A 173 4.50 -21.40 -4.27
C THR A 173 5.19 -20.23 -4.98
N ASN A 174 6.52 -20.25 -5.05
CA ASN A 174 7.30 -19.21 -5.75
C ASN A 174 7.14 -19.23 -7.29
N THR A 175 6.06 -19.80 -7.81
CA THR A 175 5.77 -19.91 -9.24
C THR A 175 4.68 -18.92 -9.66
N GLU A 176 4.80 -18.38 -10.86
CA GLU A 176 3.82 -17.45 -11.43
C GLU A 176 2.40 -18.03 -11.45
N GLU A 177 2.23 -19.28 -11.90
CA GLU A 177 0.92 -19.94 -11.95
C GLU A 177 0.25 -20.04 -10.57
N SER A 178 1.04 -20.25 -9.52
CA SER A 178 0.51 -20.31 -8.15
C SER A 178 -0.01 -18.95 -7.68
N TYR A 179 0.68 -17.85 -8.02
CA TYR A 179 0.18 -16.49 -7.79
C TYR A 179 -1.09 -16.20 -8.60
N LEU A 180 -1.15 -16.64 -9.86
CA LEU A 180 -2.32 -16.41 -10.72
C LEU A 180 -3.54 -17.20 -10.23
N SER A 181 -3.35 -18.46 -9.85
CA SER A 181 -4.39 -19.28 -9.23
C SER A 181 -4.93 -18.61 -7.96
N PHE A 182 -4.05 -18.07 -7.13
CA PHE A 182 -4.42 -17.30 -5.95
C PHE A 182 -5.32 -16.09 -6.31
N LEU A 183 -4.90 -15.28 -7.29
CA LEU A 183 -5.65 -14.09 -7.69
C LEU A 183 -7.04 -14.45 -8.25
N ARG A 184 -7.14 -15.55 -9.01
CA ARG A 184 -8.41 -16.07 -9.56
C ARG A 184 -9.34 -16.60 -8.45
N GLN A 185 -8.79 -17.23 -7.42
CA GLN A 185 -9.59 -17.66 -6.26
C GLN A 185 -10.06 -16.44 -5.46
N ALA A 186 -9.19 -15.47 -5.21
CA ALA A 186 -9.56 -14.24 -4.52
C ALA A 186 -10.67 -13.47 -5.28
N SER A 187 -10.61 -13.40 -6.61
CA SER A 187 -11.62 -12.70 -7.42
C SER A 187 -13.00 -13.35 -7.40
N THR A 188 -13.08 -14.65 -7.10
CA THR A 188 -14.32 -15.44 -7.11
C THR A 188 -14.88 -15.71 -5.72
N ARG A 189 -14.01 -15.90 -4.73
CA ARG A 189 -14.38 -16.33 -3.37
C ARG A 189 -14.32 -15.20 -2.32
N ALA A 190 -13.61 -14.09 -2.59
CA ALA A 190 -13.49 -12.98 -1.65
C ALA A 190 -14.22 -11.72 -2.10
N ASN A 191 -14.72 -10.97 -1.13
CA ASN A 191 -15.05 -9.56 -1.30
C ASN A 191 -13.76 -8.72 -1.29
N VAL A 192 -12.99 -8.73 -2.39
CA VAL A 192 -11.76 -7.93 -2.51
C VAL A 192 -12.13 -6.45 -2.61
N ARG A 193 -11.69 -5.66 -1.63
CA ARG A 193 -12.01 -4.23 -1.48
C ARG A 193 -10.94 -3.33 -2.08
N LEU A 194 -9.68 -3.75 -2.04
CA LEU A 194 -8.53 -3.02 -2.57
C LEU A 194 -7.47 -3.99 -3.12
N LEU A 195 -6.72 -3.53 -4.12
CA LEU A 195 -5.47 -4.14 -4.59
C LEU A 195 -4.33 -3.16 -4.30
N HIS A 196 -3.37 -3.55 -3.48
CA HIS A 196 -2.08 -2.87 -3.35
C HIS A 196 -1.12 -3.43 -4.40
N LEU A 197 -0.75 -2.56 -5.35
CA LEU A 197 0.12 -2.88 -6.46
C LEU A 197 1.53 -2.41 -6.13
N GLN A 198 2.33 -3.33 -5.60
CA GLN A 198 3.73 -3.11 -5.28
C GLN A 198 4.61 -3.87 -6.29
N PRO A 199 5.54 -3.22 -7.02
CA PRO A 199 6.49 -3.92 -7.87
C PRO A 199 7.58 -4.65 -7.04
N ARG A 200 8.23 -5.65 -7.65
CA ARG A 200 9.44 -6.29 -7.12
C ARG A 200 10.56 -5.26 -6.91
N ARG A 201 11.43 -5.55 -5.95
CA ARG A 201 12.57 -4.70 -5.57
C ARG A 201 13.90 -5.32 -5.96
N ASP A 202 13.93 -6.65 -5.95
CA ASP A 202 15.09 -7.50 -6.15
C ASP A 202 15.41 -7.76 -7.63
N ASP A 203 14.58 -7.27 -8.55
CA ASP A 203 14.72 -7.49 -10.00
C ASP A 203 15.25 -6.27 -10.77
N GLY A 204 15.75 -5.25 -10.06
CA GLY A 204 16.29 -4.04 -10.67
C GLY A 204 15.24 -3.19 -11.42
N GLY A 205 13.94 -3.35 -11.11
CA GLY A 205 12.87 -2.60 -11.77
C GLY A 205 12.34 -3.26 -13.04
N LYS A 206 12.76 -4.49 -13.35
CA LYS A 206 12.32 -5.23 -14.53
C LYS A 206 10.80 -5.44 -14.57
N GLU A 207 10.18 -5.88 -13.47
CA GLU A 207 8.73 -6.12 -13.40
C GLU A 207 7.94 -4.82 -13.64
N LEU A 208 8.42 -3.70 -13.10
CA LEU A 208 7.80 -2.40 -13.35
C LEU A 208 7.95 -2.00 -14.83
N GLY A 209 9.15 -2.16 -15.41
CA GLY A 209 9.39 -1.87 -16.83
C GLY A 209 8.55 -2.75 -17.76
N ASP A 210 8.44 -4.06 -17.48
CA ASP A 210 7.57 -4.98 -18.22
C ASP A 210 6.10 -4.58 -18.09
N PHE A 211 5.65 -4.18 -16.89
CA PHE A 211 4.29 -3.69 -16.67
C PHE A 211 4.00 -2.45 -17.51
N LEU A 212 4.90 -1.46 -17.49
CA LEU A 212 4.78 -0.20 -18.22
C LEU A 212 4.81 -0.37 -19.75
N THR A 213 5.67 -1.24 -20.25
CA THR A 213 5.76 -1.58 -21.69
C THR A 213 4.65 -2.53 -22.15
N GLY A 214 3.86 -3.02 -21.20
CA GLY A 214 2.69 -3.86 -21.42
C GLY A 214 2.97 -5.32 -21.71
N ARG A 215 4.16 -5.78 -21.36
CA ARG A 215 4.50 -7.20 -21.35
C ARG A 215 3.73 -7.90 -20.22
N PRO A 216 3.24 -9.14 -20.45
CA PRO A 216 2.58 -9.92 -19.42
C PRO A 216 3.48 -10.13 -18.20
N ASN A 217 2.91 -9.90 -17.01
CA ASN A 217 3.55 -10.18 -15.72
C ASN A 217 2.50 -10.17 -14.59
N LEU A 218 2.92 -10.50 -13.38
CA LEU A 218 2.06 -10.56 -12.20
C LEU A 218 1.28 -9.26 -11.94
N LEU A 219 1.89 -8.08 -12.13
CA LEU A 219 1.21 -6.80 -11.91
C LEU A 219 0.06 -6.60 -12.91
N THR A 220 0.31 -6.93 -14.18
CA THR A 220 -0.68 -6.88 -15.24
C THR A 220 -1.84 -7.82 -14.94
N GLU A 221 -1.54 -9.07 -14.54
CA GLU A 221 -2.57 -10.05 -14.21
C GLU A 221 -3.34 -9.71 -12.92
N ALA A 222 -2.67 -9.22 -11.87
CA ALA A 222 -3.34 -8.81 -10.63
C ALA A 222 -4.35 -7.69 -10.90
N VAL A 223 -3.94 -6.68 -11.68
CA VAL A 223 -4.87 -5.65 -12.14
C VAL A 223 -5.98 -6.31 -12.95
N ARG A 224 -5.67 -7.16 -13.94
CA ARG A 224 -6.64 -7.80 -14.86
C ARG A 224 -7.69 -8.68 -14.17
N VAL A 225 -7.29 -9.46 -13.18
CA VAL A 225 -8.15 -10.45 -12.52
C VAL A 225 -8.99 -9.82 -11.42
N LEU A 226 -8.43 -8.87 -10.66
CA LEU A 226 -9.13 -8.24 -9.54
C LEU A 226 -9.92 -7.02 -10.02
N ARG A 227 -11.20 -6.93 -9.61
CA ARG A 227 -12.10 -5.81 -9.92
C ARG A 227 -12.10 -4.71 -8.84
N ALA A 228 -11.13 -4.75 -7.92
CA ALA A 228 -11.03 -3.83 -6.80
C ALA A 228 -10.21 -2.58 -7.18
N PRO A 229 -10.52 -1.38 -6.63
CA PRO A 229 -9.66 -0.19 -6.65
C PRO A 229 -8.17 -0.51 -6.45
N VAL A 230 -7.28 0.14 -7.23
CA VAL A 230 -5.83 -0.10 -7.14
C VAL A 230 -5.15 1.02 -6.36
N VAL A 231 -4.43 0.69 -5.30
CA VAL A 231 -3.47 1.58 -4.64
C VAL A 231 -2.08 1.21 -5.11
N VAL A 232 -1.39 2.14 -5.76
CA VAL A 232 0.00 1.97 -6.17
C VAL A 232 0.89 2.19 -4.95
N GLU A 233 1.73 1.20 -4.65
CA GLU A 233 2.61 1.17 -3.48
C GLU A 233 4.07 1.00 -3.90
N ILE A 234 4.65 2.07 -4.42
CA ILE A 234 6.07 2.12 -4.76
C ILE A 234 6.81 2.60 -3.52
N LYS A 235 7.83 1.89 -3.04
CA LYS A 235 8.66 2.49 -1.99
C LYS A 235 9.39 3.69 -2.57
N PRO A 236 9.32 4.87 -1.92
CA PRO A 236 10.16 5.97 -2.31
C PRO A 236 11.59 5.50 -2.09
N SER A 237 12.40 5.46 -3.14
CA SER A 237 13.82 5.64 -2.88
C SER A 237 13.94 7.09 -2.41
N PRO A 238 14.41 7.36 -1.18
CA PRO A 238 14.54 8.72 -0.68
C PRO A 238 15.38 9.58 -1.63
N PHE A 239 16.21 8.96 -2.47
CA PHE A 239 16.98 9.63 -3.51
C PHE A 239 16.17 9.92 -4.79
N TYR A 240 15.26 9.06 -5.24
CA TYR A 240 14.56 9.25 -6.53
C TYR A 240 13.68 10.52 -6.56
N SER A 241 12.89 10.76 -5.52
CA SER A 241 12.03 11.95 -5.43
C SER A 241 12.82 13.24 -5.15
N LEU A 242 14.06 13.13 -4.69
CA LEU A 242 14.94 14.27 -4.36
C LEU A 242 15.88 14.65 -5.50
N VAL A 243 16.23 13.70 -6.38
CA VAL A 243 17.17 13.91 -7.48
C VAL A 243 16.48 14.51 -8.71
N ASP A 244 15.27 14.05 -9.06
CA ASP A 244 14.47 14.66 -10.13
C ASP A 244 12.95 14.43 -9.90
N PRO A 245 12.24 15.44 -9.36
CA PRO A 245 10.79 15.35 -9.15
C PRO A 245 9.98 15.14 -10.43
N ASP A 246 10.44 15.61 -11.58
CA ASP A 246 9.71 15.53 -12.83
C ASP A 246 9.81 14.13 -13.44
N VAL A 247 10.97 13.49 -13.37
CA VAL A 247 11.13 12.07 -13.72
C VAL A 247 10.21 11.20 -12.85
N TYR A 248 10.21 11.44 -11.54
CA TYR A 248 9.34 10.69 -10.63
C TYR A 248 7.85 10.88 -10.96
N LYS A 249 7.42 12.11 -11.29
CA LYS A 249 6.05 12.38 -11.76
C LYS A 249 5.72 11.67 -13.08
N ILE A 250 6.67 11.63 -14.02
CA ILE A 250 6.50 10.92 -15.30
C ILE A 250 6.24 9.44 -15.03
N ASP A 251 7.04 8.79 -14.19
CA ASP A 251 6.86 7.39 -13.83
C ASP A 251 5.48 7.15 -13.21
N LEU A 252 5.08 7.98 -12.24
CA LEU A 252 3.76 7.88 -11.61
C LEU A 252 2.61 7.99 -12.62
N ARG A 253 2.69 8.95 -13.56
CA ARG A 253 1.69 9.09 -14.65
C ARG A 253 1.66 7.87 -15.55
N GLN A 254 2.82 7.34 -15.94
CA GLN A 254 2.90 6.16 -16.79
C GLN A 254 2.26 4.95 -16.09
N ILE A 255 2.50 4.78 -14.79
CA ILE A 255 1.87 3.72 -14.00
C ILE A 255 0.35 3.88 -13.95
N ALA A 256 -0.15 5.09 -13.65
CA ALA A 256 -1.59 5.35 -13.60
C ALA A 256 -2.28 5.08 -14.94
N ARG A 257 -1.67 5.53 -16.04
CA ARG A 257 -2.16 5.27 -17.40
C ARG A 257 -2.16 3.79 -17.72
N ARG A 258 -1.11 3.06 -17.33
CA ARG A 258 -1.01 1.63 -17.57
C ARG A 258 -2.06 0.84 -16.80
N VAL A 259 -2.23 1.10 -15.50
CA VAL A 259 -3.30 0.47 -14.69
C VAL A 259 -4.67 0.70 -15.33
N SER A 260 -4.90 1.90 -15.84
CA SER A 260 -6.16 2.26 -16.53
C SER A 260 -6.35 1.49 -17.83
N ALA A 261 -5.31 1.41 -18.67
CA ALA A 261 -5.36 0.67 -19.92
C ALA A 261 -5.65 -0.84 -19.70
N VAL A 262 -5.02 -1.46 -18.69
CA VAL A 262 -5.27 -2.87 -18.34
C VAL A 262 -6.71 -3.11 -17.82
N ARG A 263 -7.37 -2.07 -17.31
CA ARG A 263 -8.78 -2.14 -16.91
C ARG A 263 -9.74 -1.95 -18.08
N GLU A 264 -9.40 -1.06 -19.01
CA GLU A 264 -10.22 -0.75 -20.19
C GLU A 264 -10.17 -1.88 -21.24
N ALA A 265 -9.08 -2.65 -21.33
CA ALA A 265 -8.91 -3.75 -22.27
C ALA A 265 -9.66 -5.05 -21.90
N ARG A 266 -10.72 -4.96 -21.09
CA ARG A 266 -11.51 -6.12 -20.60
C ARG A 266 -12.92 -6.10 -21.15
#